data_AF-A0A6G4X3A3-F1
#
_entry.id   AF-A0A6G4X3A3-F1
#
_cell.length_a   1.000
_cell.length_b   1.000
_cell.length_c   1.000
_cell.angle_alpha   90.00
_cell.angle_beta   90.00
_cell.angle_gamma   90.00
#
_symmetry.space_group_name_H-M   'P 1'
#
loop_
_entity.id
_entity.type
_entity.pdbx_description
1 polymer ?
#
loop_
_entity_poly.entity_id
_entity_poly.type
_entity_poly.pdbx_seq_one_letter_code
_entity_poly.pdbx_strand_id
1 'polypeptide(L)' 'MRGDLQELARAAGAADPGALADQLSILLDGAMSQSLITGSPEPARQARTMAATLLSRR' A
#
# COMPACT_ATOMS: atom_id res chain seq x y z
N MET A 1 -2.38 7.78 8.88
CA MET A 1 -2.06 6.71 7.92
C MET A 1 -2.63 6.97 6.52
N ARG A 2 -3.95 6.94 6.29
CA ARG A 2 -4.52 7.19 4.94
C ARG A 2 -4.18 8.58 4.36
N GLY A 3 -4.24 9.63 5.19
CA GLY A 3 -3.83 10.98 4.79
C GLY A 3 -2.37 11.04 4.35
N ASP A 4 -1.47 10.39 5.10
CA ASP A 4 -0.04 10.32 4.78
C ASP A 4 0.19 9.58 3.44
N LEU A 5 -0.55 8.50 3.20
CA LEU A 5 -0.50 7.77 1.93
C LEU A 5 -0.98 8.62 0.75
N GLN A 6 -1.98 9.48 0.94
CA GLN A 6 -2.45 10.40 -0.10
C GLN A 6 -1.42 11.47 -0.43
N GLU A 7 -0.74 12.04 0.57
CA GLU A 7 0.35 12.99 0.33
C GLU A 7 1.52 12.34 -0.41
N LEU A 8 1.90 11.12 -0.03
CA LEU A 8 2.93 10.35 -0.75
C LEU A 8 2.50 10.02 -2.18
N ALA A 9 1.25 9.62 -2.41
CA ALA A 9 0.71 9.36 -3.73
C ALA A 9 0.71 10.62 -4.61
N ARG A 10 0.38 11.78 -4.03
CA ARG A 10 0.45 13.08 -4.71
C ARG A 10 1.90 13.43 -5.06
N ALA A 11 2.83 13.29 -4.11
CA ALA A 11 4.25 13.54 -4.34
C ALA A 11 4.86 12.62 -5.41
N ALA A 12 4.31 11.40 -5.55
CA ALA A 12 4.70 10.44 -6.59
C ALA A 12 4.08 10.70 -7.97
N GLY A 13 3.22 11.72 -8.10
CA GLY A 13 2.58 12.08 -9.37
C GLY A 13 1.45 11.13 -9.81
N ALA A 14 0.79 10.45 -8.86
CA ALA A 14 -0.35 9.60 -9.18
C ALA A 14 -1.49 10.41 -9.82
N ALA A 15 -2.11 9.88 -10.88
CA ALA A 15 -3.24 10.52 -11.57
C ALA A 15 -4.44 10.73 -10.64
N ASP A 16 -4.69 9.77 -9.74
CA ASP A 16 -5.65 9.90 -8.64
C ASP A 16 -4.98 9.52 -7.30
N PRO A 17 -4.45 10.51 -6.57
CA PRO A 17 -3.80 10.26 -5.28
C PRO A 17 -4.74 9.68 -4.23
N GLY A 18 -6.04 9.99 -4.31
CA GLY A 18 -7.04 9.48 -3.36
C GLY A 18 -7.27 7.99 -3.56
N ALA A 19 -7.54 7.58 -4.80
CA ALA A 19 -7.75 6.19 -5.14
C ALA A 19 -6.51 5.33 -4.85
N LEU A 20 -5.30 5.82 -5.16
CA LEU A 20 -4.07 5.10 -4.84
C LEU A 20 -3.87 4.96 -3.33
N ALA A 21 -4.15 6.01 -2.54
CA ALA A 21 -4.05 5.94 -1.09
C ALA A 21 -5.00 4.90 -0.48
N ASP A 22 -6.23 4.81 -0.99
CA ASP A 22 -7.22 3.83 -0.53
C ASP A 22 -6.76 2.40 -0.84
N GLN A 23 -6.24 2.14 -2.04
CA GLN A 23 -5.66 0.84 -2.41
C GLN A 23 -4.47 0.46 -1.52
N LEU A 24 -3.57 1.40 -1.26
CA LEU A 24 -2.41 1.18 -0.40
C LEU A 24 -2.80 0.93 1.06
N SER A 25 -3.85 1.59 1.56
CA SER A 25 -4.36 1.37 2.92
C SER A 25 -4.92 -0.04 3.07
N ILE A 26 -5.78 -0.48 2.14
CA ILE A 26 -6.36 -1.83 2.15
C ILE A 26 -5.25 -2.89 2.09
N LEU A 27 -4.25 -2.66 1.23
CA LEU A 27 -3.13 -3.57 1.06
C LEU A 27 -2.30 -3.70 2.36
N LEU A 28 -2.03 -2.58 3.02
CA LEU A 28 -1.27 -2.55 4.27
C LEU A 28 -2.04 -3.24 5.41
N ASP A 29 -3.33 -2.96 5.56
CA ASP A 29 -4.17 -3.56 6.60
C ASP A 29 -4.27 -5.09 6.44
N GLY A 30 -4.44 -5.55 5.20
CA GLY A 30 -4.44 -6.98 4.87
C GLY A 30 -3.10 -7.64 5.16
N ALA A 31 -1.99 -6.98 4.80
CA ALA A 31 -0.64 -7.50 5.03
C ALA A 31 -0.28 -7.61 6.51
N MET A 32 -0.64 -6.60 7.32
CA MET A 32 -0.42 -6.63 8.77
C MET A 32 -1.24 -7.76 9.41
N SER A 33 -2.52 -7.87 9.05
CA SER A 33 -3.40 -8.93 9.55
C SER A 33 -2.85 -10.32 9.24
N GLN A 34 -2.42 -10.56 7.99
CA GLN A 34 -1.83 -11.84 7.59
C GLN A 34 -0.48 -12.11 8.26
N SER A 35 0.35 -11.09 8.46
CA SER A 35 1.64 -11.25 9.15
C SER A 35 1.45 -11.65 10.60
N LEU A 36 0.44 -11.09 11.28
CA LEU A 36 0.06 -11.46 12.65
C LEU A 36 -0.51 -12.88 12.72
N ILE A 37 -1.42 -13.25 11.80
CA ILE A 37 -2.03 -14.59 11.76
C ILE A 37 -0.98 -15.68 11.53
N THR A 38 -0.03 -15.43 10.62
CA THR A 38 0.97 -16.42 10.21
C THR A 38 2.26 -16.37 11.03
N GLY A 39 2.46 -15.33 11.85
CA GLY A 39 3.73 -15.08 12.54
C GLY A 39 4.90 -14.82 11.59
N SER A 40 4.63 -14.43 10.35
CA SER A 40 5.63 -14.29 9.28
C SER A 40 5.69 -12.85 8.77
N PRO A 41 6.89 -12.31 8.49
CA PRO A 41 7.03 -11.01 7.83
C PRO A 41 6.76 -11.06 6.32
N GLU A 42 6.51 -12.24 5.75
CA GLU A 42 6.38 -12.42 4.31
C GLU A 42 5.18 -11.67 3.68
N PRO A 43 3.98 -11.65 4.29
CA PRO A 43 2.86 -10.88 3.73
C PRO A 43 3.17 -9.38 3.61
N ALA A 44 3.89 -8.80 4.58
CA ALA A 44 4.34 -7.41 4.50
C ALA A 44 5.34 -7.19 3.34
N ARG A 45 6.25 -8.13 3.10
CA ARG A 45 7.17 -8.07 1.94
C ARG A 45 6.42 -8.16 0.61
N GLN A 46 5.44 -9.04 0.51
CA GLN A 46 4.60 -9.17 -0.68
C GLN A 46 3.80 -7.90 -0.95
N ALA A 47 3.19 -7.31 0.09
CA ALA A 47 2.48 -6.04 -0.01
C ALA A 47 3.38 -4.90 -0.52
N ARG A 48 4.64 -4.85 -0.10
CA ARG A 48 5.60 -3.87 -0.64
C ARG A 48 5.81 -4.04 -2.15
N THR A 49 5.94 -5.28 -2.63
CA THR A 49 6.07 -5.57 -4.07
C THR A 49 4.81 -5.20 -4.85
N MET A 50 3.63 -5.48 -4.28
CA MET A 50 2.34 -5.10 -4.87
C MET A 50 2.19 -3.57 -4.94
N ALA A 51 2.56 -2.85 -3.87
CA ALA A 51 2.56 -1.39 -3.85
C ALA A 51 3.47 -0.80 -4.94
N ALA A 52 4.65 -1.38 -5.17
CA ALA A 52 5.53 -0.97 -6.27
C ALA A 52 4.87 -1.17 -7.65
N THR A 53 4.09 -2.24 -7.82
CA THR A 53 3.31 -2.49 -9.04
C THR A 53 2.20 -1.44 -9.23
N LEU A 54 1.45 -1.12 -8.16
CA LEU A 54 0.41 -0.08 -8.20
C LEU A 54 1.00 1.28 -8.56
N LEU A 55 2.12 1.65 -7.94
CA LEU A 55 2.85 2.87 -8.25
C LEU A 55 3.31 2.90 -9.71
N SER A 56 3.71 1.77 -10.28
CA SER A 56 4.22 1.70 -11.66
C SER A 56 3.13 1.76 -12.73
N ARG A 57 1.87 1.52 -12.35
CA ARG A 57 0.68 1.60 -13.22
C ARG A 57 -0.02 2.96 -13.19
N ARG A 58 0.67 3.97 -12.65
CA ARG A 58 0.25 5.38 -12.56
C ARG A 58 -0.13 5.98 -13.90
#